data_AF-A0A9D2I3T0-F1
#
_entry.id   AF-A0A9D2I3T0-F1
#
_cell.length_a   1.000
_cell.length_b   1.000
_cell.length_c   1.000
_cell.angle_alpha   90.00
_cell.angle_beta   90.00
_cell.angle_gamma   90.00
#
_symmetry.space_group_name_H-M   'P 1'
#
loop_
_entity.id
_entity.type
_entity.pdbx_description
1 polymer ?
#
loop_
_entity_poly.entity_id
_entity_poly.type
_entity_poly.pdbx_seq_one_letter_code
_entity_poly.pdbx_strand_id
1 'polypeptide(L)'
;MILVEVGCFWWYINGEVRKVLTDERYRLILESLERESFVKLQDLVDITESSESTIRRDLKKLEEEEKLVRVHGGARRIHHLVGEDMMEEKSFKHIDEKRDIAKLAASLIRDKELVYLDAGSTTYEMIPFLKGREITVITNGIPHASLLADLGITTIQIGGKIKQRTKAVIGPEAHWQIQ
;
A
#
# COMPACT_ATOMS: atom_id res chain seq x y z
N MET A 1 39.78 10.87 27.78
CA MET A 1 40.29 9.63 27.18
C MET A 1 39.16 8.60 27.25
N ILE A 2 38.51 8.38 26.11
CA ILE A 2 37.81 7.17 25.60
C ILE A 2 36.65 6.54 26.41
N LEU A 3 35.56 6.29 25.66
CA LEU A 3 34.36 5.45 25.88
C LEU A 3 34.65 4.09 26.59
N VAL A 4 33.72 3.30 27.14
CA VAL A 4 32.42 2.78 26.64
C VAL A 4 31.64 2.09 27.80
N GLU A 5 30.29 2.09 27.70
CA GLU A 5 29.21 1.19 28.25
C GLU A 5 29.47 0.24 29.45
N VAL A 6 28.54 -0.06 30.35
CA VAL A 6 27.13 -0.51 30.22
C VAL A 6 26.46 -0.44 31.62
N GLY A 7 25.14 -0.21 31.70
CA GLY A 7 24.38 -0.68 32.86
C GLY A 7 23.17 0.15 33.30
N CYS A 8 21.97 -0.34 32.93
CA CYS A 8 20.68 -0.21 33.59
C CYS A 8 20.45 0.96 34.56
N PHE A 9 19.59 1.91 34.17
CA PHE A 9 18.90 2.77 35.11
C PHE A 9 17.40 2.47 35.07
N TRP A 10 16.91 1.77 36.10
CA TRP A 10 15.50 1.61 36.43
C TRP A 10 15.01 2.88 37.11
N TRP A 11 13.85 3.41 36.70
CA TRP A 11 12.97 4.17 37.60
C TRP A 11 11.51 3.76 37.36
N TYR A 12 10.88 3.33 38.45
CA TYR A 12 9.49 2.95 38.64
C TYR A 12 8.65 4.21 38.85
N ILE A 13 7.42 4.29 38.31
CA ILE A 13 6.19 4.81 38.98
C ILE A 13 4.96 4.22 38.26
N ASN A 14 4.07 3.56 39.02
CA ASN A 14 2.70 3.10 38.73
C ASN A 14 2.47 2.40 37.36
N GLY A 15 2.36 1.09 37.23
CA GLY A 15 1.52 0.19 38.03
C GLY A 15 0.65 -0.66 37.09
N GLU A 16 1.33 -1.38 36.19
CA GLU A 16 0.94 -2.50 35.31
C GLU A 16 1.65 -2.34 33.96
N VAL A 17 2.91 -2.77 33.89
CA VAL A 17 3.51 -3.08 32.58
C VAL A 17 2.80 -4.33 32.11
N ARG A 18 1.75 -4.19 31.29
CA ARG A 18 1.19 -5.30 30.53
C ARG A 18 2.28 -5.77 29.59
N LYS A 19 3.11 -6.70 30.07
CA LYS A 19 4.05 -7.42 29.22
C LYS A 19 3.21 -8.31 28.32
N VAL A 20 2.82 -7.78 27.17
CA VAL A 20 2.20 -8.58 26.11
C VAL A 20 3.16 -9.72 25.82
N LEU A 21 2.71 -10.94 26.10
CA LEU A 21 3.49 -12.15 25.84
C LEU A 21 3.85 -12.18 24.35
N THR A 22 5.03 -12.69 24.01
CA THR A 22 5.52 -12.70 22.63
C THR A 22 4.50 -13.29 21.65
N ASP A 23 3.81 -14.35 22.05
CA ASP A 23 2.79 -15.00 21.22
C ASP A 23 1.56 -14.13 20.99
N GLU A 24 1.13 -13.38 22.02
CA GLU A 24 0.01 -12.45 21.91
C GLU A 24 0.37 -11.25 21.03
N ARG A 25 1.61 -10.77 21.12
CA ARG A 25 2.11 -9.70 20.25
C ARG A 25 2.15 -10.13 18.79
N TYR A 26 2.56 -11.38 18.53
CA TYR A 26 2.57 -11.93 17.18
C TYR A 26 1.16 -12.06 16.62
N ARG A 27 0.21 -12.51 17.46
CA ARG A 27 -1.20 -12.57 17.11
C ARG A 27 -1.72 -11.19 16.70
N LEU A 28 -1.48 -10.16 17.51
CA LEU A 28 -1.92 -8.78 17.21
C LEU A 28 -1.30 -8.23 15.92
N ILE A 29 0.00 -8.48 15.69
CA ILE A 29 0.67 -8.08 14.44
C ILE A 29 0.00 -8.75 13.23
N LEU A 30 -0.24 -10.07 13.29
CA LEU A 30 -0.83 -10.81 12.18
C LEU A 30 -2.30 -10.44 11.95
N GLU A 31 -3.10 -10.25 13.01
CA GLU A 31 -4.49 -9.78 12.90
C GLU A 31 -4.60 -8.37 12.33
N SER A 32 -3.61 -7.51 12.60
CA SER A 32 -3.55 -6.19 11.98
C SER A 32 -3.28 -6.32 10.48
N LEU A 33 -2.40 -7.26 10.09
CA LEU A 33 -2.09 -7.58 8.69
C LEU A 33 -3.19 -8.35 7.95
N GLU A 34 -4.12 -8.98 8.67
CA GLU A 34 -5.31 -9.60 8.09
C GLU A 34 -6.39 -8.57 7.76
N ARG A 35 -6.51 -7.52 8.59
CA ARG A 35 -7.44 -6.41 8.37
C ARG A 35 -6.95 -5.44 7.31
N GLU A 36 -5.65 -5.17 7.30
CA GLU A 36 -4.99 -4.22 6.39
C GLU A 36 -3.78 -4.90 5.76
N SER A 37 -3.60 -4.80 4.43
CA SER A 37 -2.50 -5.50 3.74
C SER A 37 -1.10 -4.96 4.11
N PHE A 38 -1.04 -3.80 4.75
CA PHE A 38 0.17 -3.15 5.26
C PHE A 38 -0.13 -2.46 6.60
N VAL A 39 0.82 -2.51 7.53
CA VAL A 39 0.73 -1.81 8.82
C VAL A 39 2.06 -1.12 9.11
N LYS A 40 2.00 0.14 9.56
CA LYS A 40 3.22 0.90 9.92
C LYS A 40 3.79 0.39 11.23
N LEU A 41 5.09 0.56 11.39
CA LEU A 41 5.82 0.20 12.59
C LEU A 41 5.30 0.93 13.83
N GLN A 42 4.95 2.22 13.69
CA GLN A 42 4.41 3.02 14.80
C GLN A 42 3.02 2.53 15.22
N ASP A 43 2.15 2.20 14.27
CA ASP A 43 0.83 1.63 14.58
C ASP A 43 0.97 0.29 15.34
N LEU A 44 1.95 -0.54 14.97
CA LEU A 44 2.26 -1.77 15.70
C LEU A 44 2.82 -1.49 17.10
N VAL A 45 3.66 -0.46 17.28
CA VAL A 45 4.16 -0.02 18.59
C VAL A 45 2.99 0.38 19.49
N ASP A 46 2.05 1.15 18.97
CA ASP A 46 0.88 1.63 19.71
C ASP A 46 -0.07 0.49 20.07
N ILE A 47 -0.40 -0.40 19.12
CA ILE A 47 -1.35 -1.52 19.33
C ILE A 47 -0.79 -2.57 20.29
N THR A 48 0.53 -2.76 20.31
CA THR A 48 1.19 -3.81 21.11
C THR A 48 1.83 -3.27 22.40
N GLU A 49 1.75 -1.96 22.62
CA GLU A 49 2.36 -1.23 23.74
C GLU A 49 3.84 -1.60 23.95
N SER A 50 4.56 -1.90 22.86
CA SER A 50 5.92 -2.44 22.88
C SER A 50 6.90 -1.50 22.19
N SER A 51 8.15 -1.49 22.62
CA SER A 51 9.15 -0.59 22.02
C SER A 51 9.40 -0.92 20.55
N GLU A 52 9.74 0.09 19.75
CA GLU A 52 10.06 -0.06 18.33
C GLU A 52 11.14 -1.12 18.09
N SER A 53 12.17 -1.17 18.95
CA SER A 53 13.24 -2.18 18.89
C SER A 53 12.71 -3.61 19.06
N THR A 54 11.65 -3.79 19.86
CA THR A 54 11.00 -5.09 20.09
C THR A 54 10.21 -5.48 18.87
N ILE A 55 9.37 -4.58 18.33
CA ILE A 55 8.60 -4.85 17.12
C ILE A 55 9.51 -5.14 15.92
N ARG A 56 10.64 -4.43 15.77
CA ARG A 56 11.63 -4.75 14.73
C ARG A 56 12.18 -6.17 14.85
N ARG A 57 12.40 -6.68 16.08
CA ARG A 57 12.82 -8.08 16.30
C ARG A 57 11.70 -9.07 16.01
N ASP A 58 10.48 -8.77 16.44
CA ASP A 58 9.32 -9.63 16.22
C ASP A 58 8.99 -9.76 14.74
N LEU A 59 8.96 -8.63 14.02
CA LEU A 59 8.79 -8.59 12.57
C LEU A 59 9.89 -9.37 11.86
N LYS A 60 11.14 -9.29 12.34
CA LYS A 60 12.24 -10.09 11.78
C LYS A 60 11.97 -11.58 11.94
N LYS A 61 11.54 -12.01 13.12
CA LYS A 61 11.25 -13.42 13.39
C LYS A 61 10.03 -13.93 12.62
N LEU A 62 8.98 -13.12 12.49
CA LEU A 62 7.79 -13.46 11.69
C LEU A 62 8.08 -13.49 10.18
N GLU A 63 9.03 -12.69 9.71
CA GLU A 63 9.55 -12.77 8.34
C GLU A 63 10.39 -14.03 8.11
N GLU A 64 11.28 -14.38 9.06
CA GLU A 64 12.06 -15.64 9.04
C GLU A 64 11.14 -16.88 9.05
N GLU A 65 9.95 -16.77 9.65
CA GLU A 65 8.91 -17.80 9.67
C GLU A 65 7.95 -17.76 8.45
N GLU A 66 8.22 -16.92 7.45
CA GLU A 66 7.37 -16.73 6.27
C GLU A 66 5.90 -16.43 6.61
N LYS A 67 5.65 -15.61 7.65
CA LYS A 67 4.29 -15.15 8.01
C LYS A 67 3.96 -13.74 7.53
N LEU A 68 4.98 -12.91 7.30
CA LEU A 68 4.87 -11.54 6.76
C LEU A 68 6.13 -11.15 5.99
N VAL A 69 6.08 -10.04 5.25
CA VAL A 69 7.26 -9.43 4.62
C VAL A 69 7.53 -8.09 5.29
N ARG A 70 8.79 -7.82 5.64
CA ARG A 70 9.18 -6.50 6.15
C ARG A 70 9.39 -5.52 5.01
N VAL A 71 9.03 -4.27 5.27
CA VAL A 71 9.27 -3.15 4.35
C VAL A 71 9.83 -1.97 5.13
N HIS A 72 10.31 -0.95 4.42
CA HIS A 72 10.80 0.25 5.08
C HIS A 72 9.64 0.92 5.85
N GLY A 73 9.74 0.97 7.18
CA GLY A 73 8.74 1.60 8.03
C GLY A 73 7.58 0.72 8.51
N GLY A 74 7.56 -0.60 8.25
CA GLY A 74 6.48 -1.47 8.71
C GLY A 74 6.57 -2.92 8.23
N ALA A 75 5.41 -3.57 8.11
CA ALA A 75 5.26 -4.93 7.62
C ALA A 75 4.05 -5.07 6.70
N ARG A 76 4.07 -6.08 5.82
CA ARG A 76 2.96 -6.44 4.92
C ARG A 76 2.68 -7.94 4.99
N ARG A 77 1.47 -8.34 4.64
CA ARG A 77 1.09 -9.75 4.55
C ARG A 77 1.86 -10.46 3.44
N ILE A 78 2.21 -11.74 3.65
CA ILE A 78 2.71 -12.58 2.55
C ILE A 78 1.56 -12.95 1.63
N HIS A 79 1.68 -12.51 0.38
CA HIS A 79 0.99 -13.15 -0.72
C HIS A 79 1.93 -14.21 -1.28
N HIS A 80 1.71 -15.48 -0.96
CA HIS A 80 2.26 -16.52 -1.81
C HIS A 80 1.64 -16.30 -3.20
N LEU A 81 2.47 -16.10 -4.24
CA LEU A 81 2.27 -16.64 -5.60
C LEU A 81 3.28 -16.02 -6.60
N VAL A 82 4.20 -16.90 -7.02
CA VAL A 82 5.16 -16.81 -8.12
C VAL A 82 4.63 -16.01 -9.33
N GLY A 83 5.47 -15.09 -9.83
CA GLY A 83 5.41 -14.53 -11.19
C GLY A 83 4.36 -13.44 -11.46
N GLU A 84 4.78 -12.17 -11.43
CA GLU A 84 4.06 -10.90 -11.72
C GLU A 84 3.55 -10.12 -10.48
N ASP A 85 4.29 -9.10 -10.05
CA ASP A 85 3.91 -8.20 -8.93
C ASP A 85 2.44 -7.74 -9.02
N MET A 86 1.69 -7.88 -7.91
CA MET A 86 0.33 -7.34 -7.80
C MET A 86 0.33 -5.82 -8.03
N MET A 87 -0.80 -5.26 -8.48
CA MET A 87 -0.97 -3.81 -8.61
C MET A 87 -0.61 -3.07 -7.30
N GLU A 88 -1.02 -3.66 -6.17
CA GLU A 88 -0.67 -3.21 -4.82
C GLU A 88 0.82 -3.33 -4.52
N GLU A 89 1.52 -4.36 -5.01
CA GLU A 89 2.97 -4.48 -4.82
C GLU A 89 3.75 -3.47 -5.66
N LYS A 90 3.22 -3.05 -6.80
CA LYS A 90 3.80 -2.00 -7.63
C LYS A 90 3.52 -0.60 -7.09
N SER A 91 2.42 -0.33 -6.38
CA SER A 91 2.15 1.02 -5.87
C SER A 91 3.19 1.47 -4.83
N PHE A 92 3.75 0.55 -4.04
CA PHE A 92 4.73 0.89 -2.98
C PHE A 92 6.18 1.03 -3.44
N LYS A 93 6.56 0.50 -4.62
CA LYS A 93 7.93 0.69 -5.15
C LYS A 93 8.03 2.05 -5.83
N HIS A 94 8.98 2.89 -5.40
CA HIS A 94 9.24 4.23 -5.98
C HIS A 94 8.00 5.14 -5.98
N ILE A 95 7.28 5.17 -4.85
CA ILE A 95 6.01 5.90 -4.77
C ILE A 95 6.22 7.41 -4.95
N ASP A 96 7.30 7.97 -4.41
CA ASP A 96 7.61 9.39 -4.52
C ASP A 96 7.91 9.78 -5.97
N GLU A 97 8.75 8.99 -6.66
CA GLU A 97 9.08 9.23 -8.08
C GLU A 97 7.85 9.06 -8.98
N LYS A 98 7.00 8.05 -8.71
CA LYS A 98 5.73 7.87 -9.43
C LYS A 98 4.80 9.04 -9.19
N ARG A 99 4.75 9.57 -7.98
CA ARG A 99 3.91 10.71 -7.62
C ARG A 99 4.38 11.99 -8.32
N ASP A 100 5.69 12.20 -8.46
CA ASP A 100 6.23 13.32 -9.22
C ASP A 100 5.90 13.24 -10.70
N ILE A 101 6.09 12.06 -11.32
CA ILE A 101 5.68 11.81 -12.71
C ILE A 101 4.17 12.00 -12.87
N ALA A 102 3.39 11.46 -11.93
CA ALA A 102 1.94 11.53 -11.95
C ALA A 102 1.42 12.96 -11.85
N LYS A 103 2.01 13.77 -10.96
CA LYS A 103 1.69 15.20 -10.81
C LYS A 103 2.00 15.98 -12.07
N LEU A 104 3.18 15.74 -12.67
CA LEU A 104 3.55 16.39 -13.93
C LEU A 104 2.58 15.99 -15.04
N ALA A 105 2.31 14.69 -15.22
CA ALA A 105 1.40 14.20 -16.25
C ALA A 105 -0.03 14.75 -16.06
N ALA A 106 -0.54 14.79 -14.83
CA ALA A 106 -1.84 15.38 -14.51
C ALA A 106 -1.91 16.89 -14.79
N SER A 107 -0.78 17.60 -14.73
CA SER A 107 -0.71 19.03 -15.07
C SER A 107 -0.85 19.31 -16.56
N LEU A 108 -0.51 18.34 -17.42
CA LEU A 108 -0.57 18.46 -18.88
C LEU A 108 -1.99 18.27 -19.44
N ILE A 109 -2.90 17.67 -18.67
CA ILE A 109 -4.29 17.47 -19.07
C ILE A 109 -5.05 18.80 -19.02
N ARG A 110 -5.83 19.09 -20.06
CA ARG A 110 -6.71 20.25 -20.11
C ARG A 110 -8.15 19.85 -19.79
N ASP A 111 -8.93 20.81 -19.32
CA ASP A 111 -10.35 20.59 -19.10
C ASP A 111 -11.05 20.25 -20.43
N LYS A 112 -12.09 19.44 -20.31
CA LYS A 112 -12.94 18.89 -21.38
C LYS A 112 -12.24 17.89 -22.30
N GLU A 113 -11.05 17.42 -21.91
CA GLU A 113 -10.37 16.33 -22.61
C GLU A 113 -10.90 14.96 -22.19
N LEU A 114 -10.80 14.02 -23.14
CA LEU A 114 -11.01 12.60 -22.94
C LEU A 114 -9.64 11.94 -22.74
N VAL A 115 -9.41 11.33 -21.58
CA VAL A 115 -8.11 10.78 -21.20
C VAL A 115 -8.23 9.28 -20.99
N TYR A 116 -7.35 8.49 -21.60
CA TYR A 116 -7.23 7.07 -21.31
C TYR A 116 -6.19 6.85 -20.20
N LEU A 117 -6.58 6.21 -19.10
CA LEU A 117 -5.68 5.76 -18.05
C LEU A 117 -5.63 4.22 -18.02
N ASP A 118 -4.47 3.66 -18.38
CA ASP A 118 -4.26 2.21 -18.29
C ASP A 118 -4.16 1.74 -16.82
N ALA A 119 -4.35 0.44 -16.60
CA ALA A 119 -4.29 -0.23 -15.31
C ALA A 119 -2.85 -0.38 -14.77
N GLY A 120 -2.18 0.75 -14.53
CA GLY A 120 -0.80 0.81 -14.03
C GLY A 120 -0.67 1.57 -12.71
N SER A 121 0.29 1.18 -11.86
CA SER A 121 0.48 1.82 -10.55
C SER A 121 0.80 3.31 -10.66
N THR A 122 1.55 3.73 -11.69
CA THR A 122 1.89 5.15 -11.89
C THR A 122 0.68 5.97 -12.31
N THR A 123 -0.18 5.44 -13.19
CA THR A 123 -1.42 6.12 -13.60
C THR A 123 -2.45 6.14 -12.49
N TYR A 124 -2.39 5.19 -11.56
CA TYR A 124 -3.22 5.21 -10.35
C TYR A 124 -2.87 6.40 -9.45
N GLU A 125 -1.57 6.67 -9.24
CA GLU A 125 -1.10 7.84 -8.48
C GLU A 125 -1.46 9.19 -9.14
N MET A 126 -1.86 9.22 -10.42
CA MET A 126 -2.33 10.43 -11.08
C MET A 126 -3.71 10.87 -10.61
N ILE A 127 -4.58 9.92 -10.25
CA ILE A 127 -6.01 10.15 -10.02
C ILE A 127 -6.28 11.24 -8.98
N PRO A 128 -5.60 11.28 -7.81
CA PRO A 128 -5.81 12.35 -6.82
C PRO A 128 -5.55 13.76 -7.35
N PHE A 129 -4.66 13.92 -8.33
CA PHE A 129 -4.33 15.22 -8.94
C PHE A 129 -5.32 15.66 -10.02
N LEU A 130 -6.27 14.81 -10.40
CA LEU A 130 -7.33 15.12 -11.37
C LEU A 130 -8.61 15.61 -10.69
N LYS A 131 -8.67 15.57 -9.36
CA LYS A 131 -9.85 15.98 -8.59
C LYS A 131 -10.27 17.41 -8.94
N GLY A 132 -11.55 17.57 -9.27
CA GLY A 132 -12.15 18.88 -9.59
C GLY A 132 -11.95 19.35 -11.02
N ARG A 133 -11.26 18.59 -11.88
CA ARG A 133 -11.17 18.88 -13.31
C ARG A 133 -12.43 18.42 -14.05
N GLU A 134 -12.82 19.17 -15.06
CA GLU A 134 -13.94 18.82 -15.94
C GLU A 134 -13.45 17.90 -17.06
N ILE A 135 -13.12 16.64 -16.77
CA ILE A 135 -12.58 15.69 -17.75
C ILE A 135 -13.40 14.39 -17.79
N THR A 136 -13.24 13.62 -18.87
CA THR A 136 -13.76 12.25 -18.94
C THR A 136 -12.59 11.28 -19.01
N VAL A 137 -12.61 10.25 -18.17
CA VAL A 137 -11.56 9.24 -18.11
C VAL A 137 -12.07 7.89 -18.58
N ILE A 138 -11.38 7.29 -19.56
CA ILE A 138 -11.56 5.89 -19.94
C ILE A 138 -10.49 5.06 -19.25
N THR A 139 -10.86 3.94 -18.64
CA THR A 139 -9.88 3.04 -18.02
C THR A 139 -10.27 1.57 -18.14
N ASN A 140 -9.26 0.71 -18.23
CA ASN A 140 -9.39 -0.73 -18.07
C ASN A 140 -9.11 -1.20 -16.63
N GLY A 141 -8.66 -0.33 -15.74
CA GLY A 141 -8.35 -0.68 -14.36
C GLY A 141 -9.56 -0.53 -13.45
N ILE A 142 -10.04 -1.65 -12.88
CA ILE A 142 -11.15 -1.61 -11.91
C ILE A 142 -10.83 -0.71 -10.69
N PRO A 143 -9.62 -0.76 -10.09
CA PRO A 143 -9.26 0.14 -8.99
C PRO A 143 -9.28 1.61 -9.42
N HIS A 144 -8.82 1.92 -10.64
CA HIS A 144 -8.83 3.28 -11.19
C HIS A 144 -10.26 3.79 -11.31
N ALA A 145 -11.15 2.99 -11.90
CA ALA A 145 -12.54 3.38 -12.08
C ALA A 145 -13.25 3.65 -10.76
N SER A 146 -13.00 2.80 -9.74
CA SER A 146 -13.54 3.02 -8.40
C SER A 146 -13.09 4.36 -7.82
N LEU A 147 -11.77 4.63 -7.83
CA LEU A 147 -11.24 5.86 -7.24
C LEU A 147 -11.66 7.12 -8.01
N LEU A 148 -11.71 7.05 -9.34
CA LEU A 148 -12.20 8.17 -10.17
C LEU A 148 -13.67 8.49 -9.87
N ALA A 149 -14.51 7.45 -9.71
CA ALA A 149 -15.91 7.61 -9.34
C ALA A 149 -16.07 8.23 -7.94
N ASP A 150 -15.27 7.79 -6.96
CA ASP A 150 -15.25 8.36 -5.61
C ASP A 150 -14.87 9.85 -5.60
N LEU A 151 -14.04 10.28 -6.57
CA LEU A 151 -13.66 11.68 -6.77
C LEU A 151 -14.65 12.49 -7.63
N GLY A 152 -15.75 11.87 -8.09
CA GLY A 152 -16.76 12.51 -8.91
C GLY A 152 -16.30 12.84 -10.35
N ILE A 153 -15.27 12.16 -10.84
CA ILE A 153 -14.77 12.32 -12.21
C ILE A 153 -15.59 11.44 -13.16
N THR A 154 -16.06 11.99 -14.29
CA THR A 154 -16.79 11.22 -15.30
C THR A 154 -15.91 10.08 -15.82
N THR A 155 -16.36 8.84 -15.60
CA THR A 155 -15.52 7.65 -15.81
C THR A 155 -16.22 6.62 -16.68
N ILE A 156 -15.51 6.11 -17.68
CA ILE A 156 -15.91 5.01 -18.55
C ILE A 156 -15.01 3.81 -18.25
N GLN A 157 -15.56 2.81 -17.59
CA GLN A 157 -14.89 1.53 -17.38
C GLN A 157 -15.13 0.63 -18.59
N ILE A 158 -14.06 0.16 -19.23
CA ILE A 158 -14.21 -0.80 -20.33
C ILE A 158 -14.50 -2.21 -19.80
N GLY A 159 -15.32 -2.96 -20.54
CA GLY A 159 -15.73 -4.34 -20.22
C GLY A 159 -14.82 -5.41 -20.82
N GLY A 160 -14.89 -6.65 -20.30
CA GLY A 160 -14.06 -7.77 -20.77
C GLY A 160 -13.64 -8.72 -19.63
N LYS A 161 -12.58 -9.50 -19.85
CA LYS A 161 -12.07 -10.45 -18.86
C LYS A 161 -11.19 -9.76 -17.83
N ILE A 162 -11.42 -10.03 -16.54
CA ILE A 162 -10.61 -9.47 -15.46
C ILE A 162 -9.32 -10.29 -15.29
N LYS A 163 -8.15 -9.66 -15.45
CA LYS A 163 -6.84 -10.23 -15.07
C LYS A 163 -6.71 -10.19 -13.56
N GLN A 164 -6.78 -11.36 -12.91
CA GLN A 164 -6.86 -11.46 -11.45
C GLN A 164 -5.77 -10.71 -10.67
N ARG A 165 -4.54 -10.65 -11.20
CA ARG A 165 -3.37 -10.03 -10.53
C ARG A 165 -3.35 -8.50 -10.57
N THR A 166 -3.71 -7.92 -11.72
CA THR A 166 -3.67 -6.46 -11.91
C THR A 166 -5.04 -5.81 -11.76
N LYS A 167 -6.11 -6.62 -11.70
CA LYS A 167 -7.51 -6.18 -11.79
C LYS A 167 -7.79 -5.32 -13.03
N ALA A 168 -6.96 -5.46 -14.06
CA ALA A 168 -7.16 -4.88 -15.36
C ALA A 168 -8.15 -5.71 -16.16
N VAL A 169 -8.99 -5.05 -16.93
CA VAL A 169 -9.84 -5.67 -17.94
C VAL A 169 -9.02 -5.87 -19.22
N ILE A 170 -8.99 -7.10 -19.70
CA ILE A 170 -8.19 -7.57 -20.84
C ILE A 170 -9.04 -8.40 -21.80
N GLY A 171 -8.48 -8.69 -22.98
CA GLY A 171 -9.11 -9.51 -24.01
C GLY A 171 -9.52 -8.69 -25.23
N PRO A 172 -9.93 -9.35 -26.32
CA PRO A 172 -10.35 -8.70 -27.56
C PRO A 172 -11.55 -7.76 -27.35
N GLU A 173 -12.46 -8.09 -26.44
CA GLU A 173 -13.63 -7.27 -26.11
C GLU A 173 -13.21 -5.92 -25.53
N ALA A 174 -12.20 -5.92 -24.65
CA ALA A 174 -11.63 -4.72 -24.08
C ALA A 174 -10.91 -3.88 -25.14
N HIS A 175 -10.17 -4.55 -26.03
CA HIS A 175 -9.43 -3.89 -27.10
C HIS A 175 -10.36 -3.15 -28.10
N TRP A 176 -11.49 -3.75 -28.48
CA TRP A 176 -12.43 -3.13 -29.41
C TRP A 176 -13.13 -1.87 -28.88
N GLN A 177 -13.18 -1.68 -27.56
CA GLN A 177 -13.80 -0.50 -26.95
C GLN A 177 -12.90 0.74 -26.97
N ILE A 178 -11.60 0.57 -27.26
CA ILE A 178 -10.60 1.63 -27.21
C ILE A 178 -9.93 1.90 -28.57
N GLN A 179 -10.43 1.26 -29.63
CA GLN A 179 -10.08 1.54 -31.04
C GLN A 179 -11.06 2.56 -31.63
#